data_AF-A0A7K4ADH3-F1
#
_entry.id   AF-A0A7K4ADH3-F1
#
_cell.length_a   1.000
_cell.length_b   1.000
_cell.length_c   1.000
_cell.angle_alpha   90.00
_cell.angle_beta   90.00
_cell.angle_gamma   90.00
#
_symmetry.space_group_name_H-M   'P 1'
#
loop_
_entity.id
_entity.type
_entity.pdbx_description
1 polymer ?
#
loop_
_entity_poly.entity_id
_entity_poly.type
_entity_poly.pdbx_seq_one_letter_code
_entity_poly.pdbx_strand_id
1 'polypeptide(L)'
;MIALAHLLVALVICKFFNLDRTESFAVLLFGVFIDLDHTFAMIDFIRIQGFSGALDYQAAMASDLEWKSLLHNPVAIAIIGPASAGFRMCLPAFAWGLHLIMDWVQIEYLGVLSMTEIVLMVALVVILISLEKRDLESKGLTHTYLEASISLLHQGGEELVRLFRPFRASQESRDIYP
;
A
#
# COMPACT_ATOMS: atom_id res chain seq x y z
N MET A 1 -1.85 4.29 -11.63
CA MET A 1 -0.99 5.27 -10.95
C MET A 1 -1.44 5.53 -9.52
N ILE A 2 -2.76 5.59 -9.26
CA ILE A 2 -3.38 5.55 -7.91
C ILE A 2 -2.66 4.58 -6.97
N ALA A 3 -2.65 3.28 -7.28
CA ALA A 3 -2.00 2.28 -6.42
C ALA A 3 -0.50 2.50 -6.17
N LEU A 4 0.23 3.13 -7.12
CA LEU A 4 1.66 3.39 -6.97
C LEU A 4 1.93 4.59 -6.06
N ALA A 5 1.12 5.65 -6.16
CA ALA A 5 1.19 6.79 -5.24
C ALA A 5 0.89 6.34 -3.80
N HIS A 6 -0.18 5.56 -3.62
CA HIS A 6 -0.53 4.95 -2.34
C HIS A 6 0.60 4.08 -1.78
N LEU A 7 1.20 3.22 -2.61
CA LEU A 7 2.34 2.41 -2.22
C LEU A 7 3.53 3.25 -1.76
N LEU A 8 3.90 4.31 -2.51
CA LEU A 8 5.02 5.17 -2.15
C LEU A 8 4.78 5.88 -0.80
N VAL A 9 3.57 6.39 -0.57
CA VAL A 9 3.21 7.02 0.71
C VAL A 9 3.27 6.00 1.85
N ALA A 10 2.72 4.79 1.66
CA ALA A 10 2.79 3.71 2.64
C ALA A 10 4.23 3.35 3.00
N LEU A 11 5.12 3.20 2.00
CA LEU A 11 6.54 2.92 2.23
C LEU A 11 7.25 4.05 2.99
N VAL A 12 6.94 5.31 2.67
CA VAL A 12 7.47 6.47 3.40
C VAL A 12 7.03 6.43 4.87
N ILE A 13 5.76 6.11 5.16
CA ILE A 13 5.24 5.99 6.53
C ILE A 13 5.96 4.86 7.28
N CYS A 14 6.05 3.67 6.69
CA CYS A 14 6.73 2.53 7.29
C CYS A 14 8.16 2.91 7.70
N LYS A 15 8.86 3.59 6.81
CA LYS A 15 10.25 3.98 7.04
C LYS A 15 10.41 5.15 8.00
N PHE A 16 9.55 6.15 7.91
CA PHE A 16 9.61 7.33 8.76
C PHE A 16 9.33 7.01 10.23
N PHE A 17 8.36 6.12 10.48
CA PHE A 17 8.00 5.70 11.83
C PHE A 17 8.78 4.47 12.33
N ASN A 18 9.70 3.93 11.52
CA ASN A 18 10.43 2.69 11.78
C ASN A 18 9.48 1.57 12.22
N LEU A 19 8.43 1.34 11.44
CA LEU A 19 7.41 0.35 11.75
C LEU A 19 8.01 -1.06 11.71
N ASP A 20 7.57 -1.91 12.64
CA ASP A 20 7.92 -3.32 12.59
C ASP A 20 7.21 -4.03 11.41
N ARG A 21 7.48 -5.33 11.25
CA ARG A 21 6.90 -6.11 10.14
C ARG A 21 5.37 -6.17 10.19
N THR A 22 4.81 -6.33 11.38
CA THR A 22 3.36 -6.47 11.59
C THR A 22 2.68 -5.13 11.34
N GLU A 23 3.24 -4.05 11.87
CA GLU A 23 2.81 -2.67 11.64
C GLU A 23 2.90 -2.29 10.15
N SER A 24 4.01 -2.62 9.48
CA SER A 24 4.20 -2.37 8.05
C SER A 24 3.21 -3.15 7.19
N PHE A 25 2.95 -4.42 7.54
CA PHE A 25 1.93 -5.22 6.87
C PHE A 25 0.54 -4.59 7.01
N ALA A 26 0.19 -4.11 8.21
CA ALA A 26 -1.08 -3.41 8.42
C ALA A 26 -1.18 -2.13 7.59
N VAL A 27 -0.13 -1.31 7.53
CA VAL A 27 -0.11 -0.10 6.69
C VAL A 27 -0.25 -0.45 5.21
N LEU A 28 0.41 -1.50 4.70
CA LEU A 28 0.24 -1.94 3.32
C LEU A 28 -1.16 -2.49 3.06
N LEU A 29 -1.69 -3.28 3.98
CA LEU A 29 -3.02 -3.87 3.86
C LEU A 29 -4.11 -2.79 3.79
N PHE A 30 -4.07 -1.82 4.71
CA PHE A 30 -5.11 -0.81 4.84
C PHE A 30 -4.84 0.48 4.05
N GLY A 31 -3.61 0.72 3.63
CA GLY A 31 -3.22 1.91 2.86
C GLY A 31 -2.97 1.67 1.37
N VAL A 32 -2.88 0.41 0.93
CA VAL A 32 -2.62 0.07 -0.48
C VAL A 32 -3.56 -1.04 -0.96
N PHE A 33 -3.61 -2.16 -0.25
CA PHE A 33 -4.34 -3.34 -0.74
C PHE A 33 -5.86 -3.25 -0.57
N ILE A 34 -6.39 -2.20 0.06
CA ILE A 34 -7.84 -2.01 0.12
C ILE A 34 -8.43 -1.85 -1.28
N ASP A 35 -7.67 -1.28 -2.22
CA ASP A 35 -8.03 -1.17 -3.63
C ASP A 35 -8.31 -2.51 -4.31
N LEU A 36 -7.83 -3.62 -3.76
CA LEU A 36 -8.12 -4.94 -4.32
C LEU A 36 -9.60 -5.27 -4.24
N ASP A 37 -10.38 -4.63 -3.36
CA ASP A 37 -11.81 -4.86 -3.29
C ASP A 37 -12.60 -4.25 -4.47
N HIS A 38 -12.00 -3.33 -5.23
CA HIS A 38 -12.54 -2.91 -6.53
C HIS A 38 -12.55 -4.06 -7.55
N THR A 39 -11.71 -5.09 -7.39
CA THR A 39 -11.77 -6.28 -8.27
C THR A 39 -13.09 -7.04 -8.11
N PHE A 40 -13.76 -6.93 -6.96
CA PHE A 40 -15.10 -7.49 -6.77
C PHE A 40 -16.15 -6.70 -7.56
N ALA A 41 -16.05 -5.37 -7.57
CA ALA A 41 -16.92 -4.50 -8.37
C ALA A 41 -16.68 -4.68 -9.89
N MET A 42 -15.45 -5.06 -10.29
CA MET A 42 -15.11 -5.34 -11.69
C MET A 42 -15.92 -6.50 -12.29
N ILE A 43 -16.29 -7.50 -11.47
CA ILE A 43 -17.15 -8.61 -11.93
C ILE A 43 -18.54 -8.08 -12.32
N ASP A 44 -19.11 -7.22 -11.49
CA ASP A 44 -20.43 -6.62 -11.75
C ASP A 44 -20.36 -5.59 -12.89
N PHE A 45 -19.25 -4.85 -13.01
CA PHE A 45 -19.00 -3.96 -14.13
C PHE A 45 -18.95 -4.72 -15.48
N ILE A 46 -18.20 -5.83 -15.56
CA ILE A 46 -18.14 -6.68 -16.75
C ILE A 46 -19.53 -7.24 -17.10
N ARG A 47 -20.35 -7.58 -16.09
CA ARG A 47 -21.73 -8.05 -16.32
C ARG A 47 -22.63 -6.96 -16.92
N ILE A 48 -22.41 -5.69 -16.57
CA ILE A 48 -23.27 -4.57 -17.01
C ILE A 48 -22.78 -3.97 -18.33
N GLN A 49 -21.48 -3.69 -18.47
CA GLN A 49 -20.88 -2.98 -19.60
C GLN A 49 -20.20 -3.91 -20.62
N GLY A 50 -20.11 -5.20 -20.32
CA GLY A 50 -19.39 -6.18 -21.14
C GLY A 50 -17.87 -6.04 -21.05
N PHE A 51 -17.16 -7.02 -21.61
CA PHE A 51 -15.70 -7.04 -21.63
C PHE A 51 -15.07 -5.87 -22.41
N SER A 52 -15.77 -5.36 -23.42
CA SER A 52 -15.33 -4.19 -24.20
C SER A 52 -15.37 -2.91 -23.38
N GLY A 53 -16.38 -2.74 -22.51
CA GLY A 53 -16.45 -1.59 -21.59
C GLY A 53 -15.39 -1.65 -20.50
N ALA A 54 -15.00 -2.85 -20.05
CA ALA A 54 -13.94 -3.03 -19.03
C ALA A 54 -12.54 -2.66 -19.53
N LEU A 55 -12.34 -2.64 -20.85
CA LEU A 55 -11.09 -2.19 -21.46
C LEU A 55 -11.12 -0.70 -21.85
N ASP A 56 -12.27 -0.04 -21.77
CA ASP A 56 -12.41 1.39 -21.98
C ASP A 56 -12.21 2.12 -20.65
N TYR A 57 -11.02 2.73 -20.51
CA TYR A 57 -10.63 3.46 -19.31
C TYR A 57 -11.60 4.60 -18.97
N GLN A 58 -12.17 5.29 -19.95
CA GLN A 58 -13.14 6.36 -19.68
C GLN A 58 -14.48 5.80 -19.23
N ALA A 59 -14.91 4.66 -19.78
CA ALA A 59 -16.15 4.01 -19.37
C ALA A 59 -16.04 3.40 -17.95
N ALA A 60 -14.88 2.86 -17.59
CA ALA A 60 -14.59 2.43 -16.23
C ALA A 60 -14.72 3.63 -15.28
N MET A 61 -13.96 4.71 -15.57
CA MET A 61 -13.85 5.89 -14.70
C MET A 61 -15.13 6.72 -14.57
N ALA A 62 -16.05 6.60 -15.53
CA ALA A 62 -17.33 7.30 -15.52
C ALA A 62 -18.46 6.49 -14.85
N SER A 63 -18.19 5.26 -14.40
CA SER A 63 -19.23 4.39 -13.86
C SER A 63 -19.38 4.56 -12.35
N ASP A 64 -20.63 4.76 -11.90
CA ASP A 64 -20.99 4.81 -10.48
C ASP A 64 -20.73 3.47 -9.73
N LEU A 65 -20.28 2.44 -10.44
CA LEU A 65 -19.93 1.12 -9.91
C LEU A 65 -18.55 1.12 -9.22
N GLU A 66 -17.65 2.02 -9.61
CA GLU A 66 -16.26 2.02 -9.13
C GLU A 66 -16.11 2.28 -7.62
N TRP A 67 -17.11 2.89 -6.98
CA TRP A 67 -16.97 3.48 -5.64
C TRP A 67 -17.70 2.73 -4.53
N LYS A 68 -18.42 1.65 -4.86
CA LYS A 68 -19.07 0.78 -3.86
C LYS A 68 -18.16 -0.36 -3.40
N SER A 69 -16.87 -0.08 -3.32
CA SER A 69 -15.92 -0.90 -2.59
C SER A 69 -16.34 -0.93 -1.11
N LEU A 70 -16.30 -2.11 -0.49
CA LEU A 70 -16.71 -2.29 0.91
C LEU A 70 -15.84 -1.44 1.84
N LEU A 71 -14.54 -1.34 1.54
CA LEU A 71 -13.56 -0.63 2.35
C LEU A 71 -13.57 0.89 2.11
N HIS A 72 -14.15 1.36 1.02
CA HIS A 72 -14.38 2.80 0.79
C HIS A 72 -15.70 3.30 1.42
N ASN A 73 -16.54 2.40 1.92
CA ASN A 73 -17.77 2.74 2.61
C ASN A 73 -17.52 3.07 4.09
N PRO A 74 -18.18 4.08 4.70
CA PRO A 74 -18.09 4.35 6.13
C PRO A 74 -18.36 3.14 7.04
N VAL A 75 -19.17 2.17 6.57
CA VAL A 75 -19.43 0.91 7.27
C VAL A 75 -18.16 0.09 7.51
N ALA A 76 -17.10 0.28 6.71
CA ALA A 76 -15.79 -0.36 6.90
C ALA A 76 -15.19 -0.08 8.28
N ILE A 77 -15.59 1.01 8.95
CA ILE A 77 -15.15 1.32 10.32
C ILE A 77 -15.49 0.20 11.31
N ALA A 78 -16.54 -0.58 11.07
CA ALA A 78 -16.91 -1.73 11.90
C ALA A 78 -15.89 -2.87 11.81
N ILE A 79 -15.09 -2.94 10.74
CA ILE A 79 -14.01 -3.90 10.55
C ILE A 79 -12.68 -3.28 10.97
N ILE A 80 -12.41 -2.05 10.53
CA ILE A 80 -11.14 -1.36 10.71
C ILE A 80 -10.94 -0.90 12.15
N GLY A 81 -12.01 -0.47 12.83
CA GLY A 81 -11.99 -0.06 14.23
C GLY A 81 -11.46 -1.16 15.15
N PRO A 82 -12.09 -2.37 15.16
CA PRO A 82 -11.57 -3.51 15.92
C PRO A 82 -10.17 -3.94 15.49
N ALA A 83 -9.88 -3.96 14.18
CA ALA A 83 -8.54 -4.29 13.68
C ALA A 83 -7.47 -3.31 14.21
N SER A 84 -7.82 -2.03 14.39
CA SER A 84 -6.91 -0.99 14.89
C SER A 84 -6.58 -1.12 16.37
N ALA A 85 -7.43 -1.77 17.17
CA ALA A 85 -7.23 -1.89 18.62
C ALA A 85 -5.96 -2.69 18.99
N GLY A 86 -5.48 -3.54 18.09
CA GLY A 86 -4.27 -4.34 18.28
C GLY A 86 -2.96 -3.66 17.86
N PHE A 87 -3.00 -2.45 17.29
CA PHE A 87 -1.84 -1.79 16.71
C PHE A 87 -1.52 -0.46 17.39
N ARG A 88 -0.22 -0.18 17.51
CA ARG A 88 0.27 1.12 17.95
C ARG A 88 -0.27 2.22 17.04
N MET A 89 -0.55 3.40 17.59
CA MET A 89 -1.05 4.58 16.85
C MET A 89 -2.33 4.36 16.03
N CYS A 90 -3.08 3.28 16.27
CA CYS A 90 -4.22 2.90 15.43
C CYS A 90 -3.85 2.83 13.94
N LEU A 91 -2.67 2.27 13.63
CA LEU A 91 -2.09 2.23 12.27
C LEU A 91 -3.06 1.78 11.16
N PRO A 92 -3.89 0.73 11.34
CA PRO A 92 -4.89 0.36 10.34
C PRO A 92 -5.85 1.50 9.98
N ALA A 93 -6.45 2.15 10.99
CA ALA A 93 -7.35 3.29 10.77
C ALA A 93 -6.62 4.51 10.18
N PHE A 94 -5.38 4.76 10.60
CA PHE A 94 -4.57 5.84 10.03
C PHE A 94 -4.26 5.61 8.55
N ALA A 95 -3.76 4.41 8.19
CA ALA A 95 -3.44 4.06 6.82
C ALA A 95 -4.68 4.07 5.93
N TRP A 96 -5.80 3.53 6.43
CA TRP A 96 -7.08 3.57 5.74
C TRP A 96 -7.59 5.00 5.51
N GLY A 97 -7.61 5.82 6.56
CA GLY A 97 -8.06 7.21 6.43
C GLY A 97 -7.18 8.01 5.48
N LEU A 98 -5.87 7.77 5.51
CA LEU A 98 -4.94 8.42 4.59
C LEU A 98 -5.18 8.00 3.13
N HIS A 99 -5.46 6.72 2.88
CA HIS A 99 -5.83 6.23 1.55
C HIS A 99 -7.07 6.97 1.01
N LEU A 100 -8.17 7.00 1.78
CA LEU A 100 -9.38 7.70 1.37
C LEU A 100 -9.16 9.20 1.10
N ILE A 101 -8.32 9.85 1.91
CA ILE A 101 -7.95 11.26 1.70
C ILE A 101 -7.15 11.42 0.41
N MET A 102 -6.22 10.51 0.13
CA MET A 102 -5.43 10.53 -1.08
C MET A 102 -6.29 10.36 -2.34
N ASP A 103 -7.25 9.43 -2.31
CA ASP A 103 -8.23 9.29 -3.40
C ASP A 103 -9.01 10.59 -3.60
N TRP A 104 -9.58 11.13 -2.53
CA TRP A 104 -10.33 12.38 -2.61
C TRP A 104 -9.47 13.51 -3.20
N VAL A 105 -8.21 13.65 -2.75
CA VAL A 105 -7.30 14.66 -3.29
C VAL A 105 -7.00 14.42 -4.76
N GLN A 106 -6.82 13.16 -5.14
CA GLN A 106 -6.48 12.78 -6.50
C GLN A 106 -7.64 13.05 -7.46
N ILE A 107 -8.86 12.70 -7.10
CA ILE A 107 -10.04 12.94 -7.92
C ILE A 107 -10.40 14.43 -7.98
N GLU A 108 -10.39 15.14 -6.84
CA GLU A 108 -10.91 16.50 -6.78
C GLU A 108 -9.90 17.56 -7.26
N TYR A 109 -8.60 17.34 -7.07
CA TYR A 109 -7.59 18.40 -7.29
C TYR A 109 -6.48 18.05 -8.27
N LEU A 110 -6.00 16.81 -8.26
CA LEU A 110 -4.84 16.45 -9.09
C LEU A 110 -5.27 16.02 -10.49
N GLY A 111 -6.34 15.23 -10.59
CA GLY A 111 -6.66 14.46 -11.78
C GLY A 111 -5.76 13.24 -11.91
N VAL A 112 -6.32 12.14 -12.41
CA VAL A 112 -5.63 10.86 -12.57
C VAL A 112 -4.60 10.97 -13.72
N LEU A 113 -3.35 10.55 -13.47
CA LEU A 113 -2.23 10.68 -14.42
C LEU A 113 -1.81 12.12 -14.72
N SER A 114 -2.07 13.06 -13.82
CA SER A 114 -1.65 14.44 -14.02
C SER A 114 -0.15 14.64 -13.86
N MET A 115 0.38 15.71 -14.47
CA MET A 115 1.78 16.12 -14.27
C MET A 115 2.08 16.41 -12.80
N THR A 116 1.11 16.93 -12.05
CA THR A 116 1.24 17.19 -10.61
C THR A 116 1.43 15.88 -9.83
N GLU A 117 0.64 14.85 -10.14
CA GLU A 117 0.80 13.51 -9.53
C GLU A 117 2.19 12.93 -9.80
N ILE A 118 2.69 13.06 -11.04
CA ILE A 118 4.03 12.60 -11.42
C ILE A 118 5.12 13.31 -10.60
N VAL A 119 5.03 14.65 -10.46
CA VAL A 119 5.98 15.44 -9.68
C VAL A 119 5.97 15.01 -8.20
N LEU A 120 4.78 14.82 -7.62
CA LEU A 120 4.64 14.35 -6.24
C LEU A 120 5.22 12.94 -6.06
N MET A 121 5.00 12.03 -7.00
CA MET A 121 5.61 10.70 -6.97
C MET A 121 7.14 10.75 -6.99
N VAL A 122 7.73 11.60 -7.86
CA VAL A 122 9.19 11.77 -7.90
C VAL A 122 9.70 12.31 -6.56
N ALA A 123 8.99 13.26 -5.95
CA ALA A 123 9.32 13.77 -4.63
C ALA A 123 9.27 12.68 -3.55
N LEU A 124 8.25 11.82 -3.56
CA LEU A 124 8.13 10.69 -2.63
C LEU A 124 9.28 9.68 -2.79
N VAL A 125 9.69 9.38 -4.03
CA VAL A 125 10.86 8.52 -4.29
C VAL A 125 12.13 9.14 -3.71
N VAL A 126 12.36 10.44 -3.92
CA VAL A 126 13.51 11.17 -3.35
C VAL A 126 13.49 11.14 -1.83
N ILE A 127 12.32 11.32 -1.20
CA ILE A 127 12.15 11.21 0.25
C ILE A 127 12.52 9.81 0.72
N LEU A 128 12.02 8.76 0.05
CA LEU A 128 12.29 7.38 0.43
C LEU A 128 13.78 7.04 0.36
N ILE A 129 14.47 7.45 -0.72
CA ILE A 129 15.92 7.27 -0.86
C ILE A 129 16.66 8.06 0.23
N SER A 130 16.22 9.27 0.54
CA SER A 130 16.84 10.09 1.59
C SER A 130 16.69 9.47 2.99
N LEU A 131 15.53 8.87 3.27
CA LEU A 131 15.28 8.12 4.49
C LEU A 131 16.10 6.82 4.55
N GLU A 132 16.34 6.15 3.41
CA GLU A 132 17.25 4.99 3.36
C GLU A 132 18.68 5.38 3.62
N LYS A 133 19.18 6.41 2.95
CA LYS A 133 20.52 6.91 3.19
C LYS A 133 20.74 7.26 4.66
N ARG A 134 19.79 7.96 5.31
CA ARG A 134 19.86 8.28 6.74
C ARG A 134 19.93 7.03 7.62
N ASP A 135 19.14 6.00 7.32
CA ASP A 135 19.14 4.76 8.10
C ASP A 135 20.47 4.00 7.95
N LEU A 136 20.99 3.92 6.73
CA LEU A 136 22.29 3.32 6.43
C LEU A 136 23.45 4.10 7.08
N GLU A 137 23.40 5.44 7.07
CA GLU A 137 24.38 6.29 7.74
C GLU A 137 24.35 6.11 9.27
N SER A 138 23.16 5.92 9.85
CA SER A 138 23.02 5.66 11.29
C SER A 138 23.69 4.34 11.72
N LYS A 139 23.90 3.41 10.78
CA LYS A 139 24.60 2.13 10.98
C LYS A 139 26.12 2.23 10.82
N GLY A 140 26.66 3.45 10.68
CA GLY A 140 28.10 3.72 10.76
C GLY A 140 28.86 3.66 9.43
N LEU A 141 28.16 3.72 8.30
CA LEU A 141 28.76 3.68 6.96
C LEU A 141 28.26 4.87 6.12
N THR A 142 29.17 5.61 5.50
CA THR A 142 28.81 6.67 4.54
C THR A 142 28.33 6.02 3.24
N HIS A 143 27.03 6.11 2.98
CA HIS A 143 26.43 5.56 1.76
C HIS A 143 26.08 6.68 0.78
N THR A 144 26.29 6.41 -0.50
CA THR A 144 25.82 7.25 -1.59
C THR A 144 24.32 7.07 -1.81
N TYR A 145 23.67 8.03 -2.46
CA TYR A 145 22.26 7.90 -2.85
C TYR A 145 22.00 6.71 -3.79
N LEU A 146 23.00 6.31 -4.58
CA LEU A 146 22.93 5.14 -5.45
C LEU A 146 22.89 3.85 -4.64
N GLU A 147 23.75 3.72 -3.62
CA GLU A 147 23.73 2.57 -2.71
C GLU A 147 22.43 2.48 -1.90
N ALA A 148 21.90 3.62 -1.44
CA ALA A 148 20.60 3.68 -0.80
C ALA A 148 19.47 3.22 -1.74
N SER A 149 19.53 3.61 -3.02
CA SER A 149 18.55 3.17 -4.02
C SER A 149 18.63 1.66 -4.28
N ILE A 150 19.83 1.11 -4.38
CA ILE A 150 20.05 -0.34 -4.54
C ILE A 150 19.58 -1.10 -3.31
N SER A 151 19.85 -0.60 -2.10
CA SER A 151 19.38 -1.19 -0.85
C SER A 151 17.85 -1.27 -0.80
N LEU A 152 17.14 -0.19 -1.15
CA LEU A 152 15.67 -0.19 -1.24
C LEU A 152 15.14 -1.22 -2.23
N LEU A 153 15.74 -1.30 -3.42
CA LEU A 153 15.36 -2.29 -4.43
C LEU A 153 15.60 -3.72 -3.94
N HIS A 154 16.70 -3.95 -3.23
CA HIS A 154 17.03 -5.25 -2.67
C HIS A 154 16.07 -5.65 -1.55
N GLN A 155 15.77 -4.73 -0.62
CA GLN A 155 14.79 -4.95 0.44
C GLN A 155 13.40 -5.28 -0.14
N GLY A 156 12.95 -4.52 -1.14
CA GLY A 156 11.68 -4.80 -1.83
C GLY A 156 11.68 -6.18 -2.50
N GLY A 157 12.78 -6.56 -3.16
CA GLY A 157 12.95 -7.86 -3.78
C GLY A 157 12.96 -9.02 -2.78
N GLU A 158 13.71 -8.91 -1.69
CA GLU A 158 13.80 -9.95 -0.65
C GLU A 158 12.47 -10.16 0.07
N GLU A 159 11.74 -9.09 0.41
CA GLU A 159 10.45 -9.19 1.08
C GLU A 159 9.36 -9.75 0.16
N LEU A 160 9.36 -9.39 -1.13
CA LEU A 160 8.48 -10.05 -2.12
C LEU A 160 8.78 -11.54 -2.22
N VAL A 161 10.06 -11.92 -2.34
CA VAL A 161 10.46 -13.35 -2.39
C VAL A 161 10.06 -14.09 -1.11
N ARG A 162 10.14 -13.45 0.05
CA ARG A 162 9.71 -14.03 1.33
C ARG A 162 8.19 -14.19 1.42
N LEU A 163 7.41 -13.26 0.88
CA LEU A 163 5.94 -13.33 0.84
C LEU A 163 5.44 -14.45 -0.08
N PHE A 164 6.13 -14.69 -1.20
CA PHE A 164 5.78 -15.77 -2.15
C PHE A 164 6.45 -17.12 -1.85
N ARG A 165 7.29 -17.19 -0.81
CA ARG A 165 7.82 -18.48 -0.35
C ARG A 165 6.65 -19.26 0.25
N PRO A 166 6.43 -20.54 -0.13
CA PRO A 166 5.39 -21.35 0.49
C PRO A 166 5.55 -21.27 2.00
N PHE A 167 4.45 -20.99 2.73
CA PHE A 167 4.43 -21.10 4.18
C PHE A 167 4.90 -22.51 4.53
N ARG A 168 6.19 -22.63 4.86
CA ARG A 168 6.72 -23.85 5.43
C ARG A 168 6.13 -23.86 6.83
N ALA A 169 5.00 -24.54 6.98
CA ALA A 169 4.41 -24.84 8.27
C ALA A 169 5.56 -25.29 9.16
N SER A 170 5.78 -24.58 10.27
CA SER A 170 6.74 -24.97 11.28
C SER A 170 6.39 -26.39 11.69
N GLN A 171 7.16 -27.36 11.20
CA GLN A 171 7.29 -28.67 11.82
C GLN A 171 8.04 -28.46 13.14
N GLU A 172 7.41 -27.74 14.08
CA GLU A 172 7.70 -27.84 15.50
C GLU A 172 6.65 -28.78 16.07
N SER A 173 6.72 -30.03 15.62
CA SER A 173 5.96 -31.13 16.19
C SER A 173 6.96 -32.03 16.90
N ARG A 174 6.94 -31.89 18.22
CA ARG A 174 7.22 -32.94 19.20
C ARG A 174 8.65 -33.48 19.21
N ASP A 175 9.47 -32.81 20.01
CA ASP A 175 10.34 -33.51 20.97
C ASP A 175 10.06 -32.89 22.36
N ILE A 176 8.91 -33.24 22.93
CA ILE A 176 8.65 -33.14 24.37
C ILE A 176 8.73 -34.57 24.91
N TYR A 177 9.92 -34.92 25.40
CA TYR A 177 10.30 -35.73 26.58
C TYR A 177 9.54 -37.04 26.94
N PRO A 178 10.20 -38.02 27.61
CA PRO A 178 11.35 -37.88 28.51
C PRO A 178 12.68 -38.48 28.03
#